data_AF-A0A7X3KF76-F1
#
_entry.id   AF-A0A7X3KF76-F1
#
_cell.length_a   1.000
_cell.length_b   1.000
_cell.length_c   1.000
_cell.angle_alpha   90.00
_cell.angle_beta   90.00
_cell.angle_gamma   90.00
#
_symmetry.space_group_name_H-M   'P 1'
#
loop_
_entity.id
_entity.type
_entity.pdbx_description
1 polymer ?
#
loop_
_entity_poly.entity_id
_entity_poly.type
_entity_poly.pdbx_seq_one_letter_code
_entity_poly.pdbx_strand_id
1 'polypeptide(L)'
;MQKETTKKRSFTVPILLVLLTFCLIGNVLLYSLKLQNGQDGKRAQGEEIITAGLEAKQHVQLVAASLEQLAASADAADRTTVMFALGQAFQFASQLPAFIEAAESRTLPPHKPAIQAPEAFVADAERSLAAVGSHAGALTEKEKQYVAAMSEQYKQLSAILEPFGLDPKDKMVAMSTQSGGSWVEIGQKLQQIIDLSSAKL
;
A
#
# COMPACT_ATOMS: atom_id res chain seq x y z
N MET A 1 -19.67 68.41 56.14
CA MET A 1 -20.14 67.14 55.57
C MET A 1 -19.04 66.55 54.69
N GLN A 2 -18.30 65.57 55.20
CA GLN A 2 -17.31 64.81 54.42
C GLN A 2 -18.05 63.75 53.59
N LYS A 3 -17.94 63.80 52.27
CA LYS A 3 -18.41 62.72 51.38
C LYS A 3 -17.27 61.72 51.24
N GLU A 4 -17.37 60.59 51.94
CA GLU A 4 -16.54 59.43 51.66
C GLU A 4 -16.81 58.96 50.23
N THR A 5 -15.84 59.14 49.34
CA THR A 5 -15.89 58.52 48.01
C THR A 5 -15.53 57.05 48.16
N THR A 6 -16.54 56.19 48.29
CA THR A 6 -16.37 54.74 48.28
C THR A 6 -15.75 54.34 46.95
N LYS A 7 -14.47 53.98 46.96
CA LYS A 7 -13.70 53.59 45.77
C LYS A 7 -14.29 52.26 45.23
N LYS A 8 -15.10 52.32 44.17
CA LYS A 8 -15.64 51.11 43.49
C LYS A 8 -14.45 50.23 43.07
N ARG A 9 -14.32 49.04 43.69
CA ARG A 9 -13.32 48.05 43.27
C ARG A 9 -13.67 47.57 41.86
N SER A 10 -12.83 47.87 40.89
CA SER A 10 -13.01 47.43 39.51
C SER A 10 -12.62 45.96 39.38
N PHE A 11 -13.61 45.09 39.13
CA PHE A 11 -13.40 43.67 38.87
C PHE A 11 -13.18 43.35 37.38
N THR A 12 -13.21 44.36 36.52
CA THR A 12 -13.07 44.20 35.07
C THR A 12 -11.73 43.59 34.68
N VAL A 13 -10.63 44.04 35.30
CA VAL A 13 -9.28 43.54 35.03
C VAL A 13 -9.13 42.05 35.41
N PRO A 14 -9.49 41.60 36.64
CA PRO A 14 -9.39 40.19 36.97
C PRO A 14 -10.33 39.31 36.12
N ILE A 15 -11.52 39.78 35.75
CA ILE A 15 -12.43 39.03 34.87
C ILE A 15 -11.82 38.87 33.46
N LEU A 16 -11.26 39.94 32.89
CA LEU A 16 -10.56 39.90 31.60
C LEU A 16 -9.36 38.95 31.65
N LEU A 17 -8.59 38.95 32.74
CA LEU A 17 -7.44 38.05 32.94
C LEU A 17 -7.87 36.59 32.99
N VAL A 18 -8.96 36.28 33.69
CA VAL A 18 -9.53 34.93 33.72
C VAL A 18 -10.00 34.52 32.33
N LEU A 19 -10.77 35.36 31.64
CA LEU A 19 -11.24 35.08 30.26
C LEU A 19 -10.09 34.88 29.29
N LEU A 20 -9.06 35.73 29.36
CA LEU A 20 -7.85 35.61 28.54
C LEU A 20 -7.13 34.28 28.81
N THR A 21 -7.01 33.90 30.08
CA THR A 21 -6.36 32.64 30.47
C THR A 21 -7.14 31.43 29.96
N PHE A 22 -8.48 31.43 30.09
CA PHE A 22 -9.34 30.39 29.51
C PHE A 22 -9.23 30.31 27.99
N CYS A 23 -9.17 31.47 27.31
CA CYS A 23 -8.97 31.52 25.86
C CYS A 23 -7.60 30.94 25.45
N LEU A 24 -6.54 31.28 26.18
CA LEU A 24 -5.20 30.74 25.94
C LEU A 24 -5.15 29.21 26.13
N ILE A 25 -5.73 28.71 27.23
CA ILE A 25 -5.83 27.26 27.50
C ILE A 25 -6.61 26.57 26.38
N GLY A 26 -7.73 27.12 25.95
CA GLY A 26 -8.54 26.60 24.85
C GLY A 26 -7.73 26.48 23.55
N ASN A 27 -6.98 27.52 23.18
CA ASN A 27 -6.15 27.49 21.97
C ASN A 27 -5.04 26.44 22.04
N VAL A 28 -4.36 26.32 23.18
CA VAL A 28 -3.33 25.29 23.38
C VAL A 28 -3.93 23.88 23.29
N LEU A 29 -5.10 23.65 23.91
CA LEU A 29 -5.80 22.36 23.83
C LEU A 29 -6.23 22.01 22.40
N LEU A 30 -6.83 22.97 21.68
CA LEU A 30 -7.24 22.77 20.29
C LEU A 30 -6.04 22.49 19.38
N TYR A 31 -4.92 23.20 19.59
CA TYR A 31 -3.71 22.97 18.82
C TYR A 31 -3.09 21.59 19.11
N SER A 32 -3.05 21.17 20.38
CA SER A 32 -2.60 19.83 20.77
C SER A 32 -3.47 18.73 20.17
N LEU A 33 -4.80 18.87 20.20
CA LEU A 33 -5.73 17.93 19.57
C LEU A 33 -5.52 17.86 18.06
N LYS A 34 -5.33 19.00 17.40
CA LYS A 34 -5.05 19.05 15.96
C LYS A 34 -3.76 18.33 15.61
N LEU A 35 -2.69 18.54 16.39
CA LEU A 35 -1.41 17.85 16.19
C LEU A 35 -1.54 16.35 16.40
N GLN A 36 -2.22 15.93 17.46
CA GLN A 36 -2.44 14.52 17.76
C GLN A 36 -3.23 13.82 16.63
N ASN A 37 -4.35 14.39 16.21
CA ASN A 37 -5.14 13.85 15.09
C ASN A 37 -4.32 13.78 13.78
N GLY A 38 -3.45 14.77 13.54
CA GLY A 38 -2.55 14.76 12.38
C GLY A 38 -1.50 13.65 12.45
N GLN A 39 -0.97 13.34 13.64
CA GLN A 39 -0.01 12.24 13.84
C GLN A 39 -0.69 10.88 13.70
N ASP A 40 -1.87 10.70 14.29
CA ASP A 40 -2.64 9.46 14.19
C ASP A 40 -3.06 9.16 12.75
N GLY A 41 -3.49 10.18 11.99
CA GLY A 41 -3.83 10.04 10.57
C GLY A 41 -2.62 9.66 9.70
N LYS A 42 -1.47 10.33 9.89
CA LYS A 42 -0.23 9.99 9.17
C LYS A 42 0.23 8.57 9.48
N ARG A 43 0.09 8.16 10.75
CA ARG A 43 0.44 6.82 11.19
C ARG A 43 -0.45 5.77 10.54
N ALA A 44 -1.77 5.95 10.57
CA ALA A 44 -2.72 5.01 9.96
C ALA A 44 -2.43 4.82 8.46
N GLN A 45 -2.22 5.91 7.72
CA GLN A 45 -1.85 5.83 6.30
C GLN A 45 -0.50 5.12 6.10
N GLY A 46 0.47 5.36 6.97
CA GLY A 46 1.74 4.65 6.94
C GLY A 46 1.61 3.15 7.17
N GLU A 47 0.81 2.75 8.16
CA GLU A 47 0.49 1.35 8.46
C GLU A 47 -0.21 0.68 7.27
N GLU A 48 -1.15 1.37 6.61
CA GLU A 48 -1.82 0.88 5.40
C GLU A 48 -0.83 0.65 4.25
N ILE A 49 0.08 1.60 3.98
CA ILE A 49 1.10 1.45 2.93
C ILE A 49 2.05 0.29 3.22
N ILE A 50 2.50 0.17 4.49
CA ILE A 50 3.38 -0.92 4.89
C ILE A 50 2.67 -2.26 4.71
N THR A 51 1.41 -2.35 5.15
CA THR A 51 0.58 -3.56 5.01
C THR A 51 0.39 -3.91 3.53
N ALA A 52 0.02 -2.94 2.69
CA ALA A 52 -0.12 -3.15 1.24
C ALA A 52 1.19 -3.65 0.62
N GLY A 53 2.34 -3.09 0.99
CA GLY A 53 3.64 -3.55 0.47
C GLY A 53 4.02 -4.96 0.93
N LEU A 54 3.73 -5.32 2.20
CA LEU A 54 3.99 -6.66 2.72
C LEU A 54 3.06 -7.70 2.09
N GLU A 55 1.78 -7.39 1.94
CA GLU A 55 0.82 -8.28 1.30
C GLU A 55 1.02 -8.36 -0.21
N ALA A 56 1.46 -7.28 -0.88
CA ALA A 56 1.91 -7.30 -2.27
C ALA A 56 3.12 -8.22 -2.45
N LYS A 57 4.10 -8.14 -1.55
CA LYS A 57 5.25 -9.06 -1.53
C LYS A 57 4.80 -10.50 -1.38
N GLN A 58 3.87 -10.77 -0.47
CA GLN A 58 3.29 -12.09 -0.27
C GLN A 58 2.55 -12.59 -1.53
N HIS A 59 1.69 -11.76 -2.13
CA HIS A 59 1.00 -12.07 -3.38
C HIS A 59 1.99 -12.49 -4.47
N VAL A 60 2.98 -11.64 -4.73
CA VAL A 60 3.95 -11.85 -5.81
C VAL A 60 4.80 -13.10 -5.56
N GLN A 61 5.24 -13.34 -4.32
CA GLN A 61 6.01 -14.54 -3.98
C GLN A 61 5.19 -15.82 -4.13
N LEU A 62 3.93 -15.82 -3.67
CA LEU A 62 3.06 -16.99 -3.79
C LEU A 62 2.73 -17.28 -5.25
N VAL A 63 2.39 -16.27 -6.04
CA VAL A 63 2.13 -16.45 -7.48
C VAL A 63 3.38 -16.95 -8.20
N ALA A 64 4.55 -16.35 -7.96
CA ALA A 64 5.80 -16.82 -8.57
C ALA A 64 6.07 -18.30 -8.28
N ALA A 65 5.94 -18.72 -7.01
CA ALA A 65 6.12 -20.11 -6.61
C ALA A 65 5.07 -21.05 -7.23
N SER A 66 3.80 -20.63 -7.29
CA SER A 66 2.75 -21.41 -7.94
C SER A 66 2.98 -21.54 -9.44
N LEU A 67 3.49 -20.51 -10.12
CA LEU A 67 3.81 -20.56 -11.55
C LEU A 67 4.98 -21.51 -11.85
N GLU A 68 5.99 -21.57 -10.99
CA GLU A 68 7.07 -22.56 -11.10
C GLU A 68 6.55 -23.99 -10.93
N GLN A 69 5.68 -24.22 -9.94
CA GLN A 69 5.04 -25.52 -9.74
C GLN A 69 4.13 -25.88 -10.93
N LEU A 70 3.41 -24.90 -11.49
CA LEU A 70 2.55 -25.11 -12.65
C LEU A 70 3.36 -25.52 -13.88
N ALA A 71 4.49 -24.85 -14.13
CA ALA A 71 5.41 -25.18 -15.20
C ALA A 71 6.02 -26.58 -15.05
N ALA A 72 6.22 -27.03 -13.81
CA ALA A 72 6.73 -28.37 -13.49
C ALA A 72 5.66 -29.47 -13.45
N SER A 73 4.37 -29.11 -13.45
CA SER A 73 3.27 -30.07 -13.34
C SER A 73 3.18 -30.99 -14.56
N ALA A 74 3.14 -32.30 -14.33
CA ALA A 74 3.09 -33.31 -15.39
C ALA A 74 1.66 -33.82 -15.65
N ASP A 75 0.79 -33.77 -14.64
CA ASP A 75 -0.56 -34.31 -14.70
C ASP A 75 -1.64 -33.32 -14.25
N ALA A 76 -2.91 -33.73 -14.35
CA ALA A 76 -4.06 -32.90 -14.01
C ALA A 76 -4.28 -32.79 -12.49
N ALA A 77 -3.80 -33.76 -11.70
CA ALA A 77 -3.97 -33.77 -10.25
C ALA A 77 -3.05 -32.73 -9.60
N ASP A 78 -1.77 -32.72 -9.98
CA ASP A 78 -0.79 -31.74 -9.56
C ASP A 78 -1.26 -30.32 -9.91
N ARG A 79 -1.78 -30.13 -11.13
CA ARG A 79 -2.31 -28.84 -11.57
C ARG A 79 -3.44 -28.33 -10.69
N THR A 80 -4.34 -29.22 -10.27
CA THR A 80 -5.48 -28.82 -9.42
C THR A 80 -4.99 -28.26 -8.08
N THR A 81 -3.99 -28.90 -7.47
CA THR A 81 -3.35 -28.40 -6.24
C THR A 81 -2.67 -27.06 -6.46
N VAL A 82 -1.93 -26.90 -7.57
CA VAL A 82 -1.28 -25.63 -7.91
C VAL A 82 -2.30 -24.51 -8.15
N MET A 83 -3.42 -24.80 -8.84
CA MET A 83 -4.49 -23.83 -9.06
C MET A 83 -5.19 -23.41 -7.77
N PHE A 84 -5.33 -24.33 -6.80
CA PHE A 84 -5.84 -23.98 -5.48
C PHE A 84 -4.88 -23.05 -4.72
N ALA A 85 -3.57 -23.31 -4.76
CA ALA A 85 -2.56 -22.44 -4.17
C ALA A 85 -2.54 -21.06 -4.86
N LEU A 86 -2.66 -21.03 -6.18
CA LEU A 86 -2.73 -19.81 -6.95
C LEU A 86 -3.97 -18.98 -6.58
N GLY A 87 -5.15 -19.61 -6.43
CA GLY A 87 -6.37 -18.95 -5.97
C GLY A 87 -6.23 -18.33 -4.57
N GLN A 88 -5.47 -18.96 -3.67
CA GLN A 88 -5.14 -18.36 -2.37
C GLN A 88 -4.20 -17.15 -2.53
N ALA A 89 -3.24 -17.21 -3.44
CA ALA A 89 -2.34 -16.08 -3.72
C ALA A 89 -3.12 -14.86 -4.25
N PHE A 90 -4.15 -15.08 -5.08
CA PHE A 90 -5.01 -14.01 -5.59
C PHE A 90 -5.95 -13.39 -4.54
N GLN A 91 -6.06 -13.93 -3.32
CA GLN A 91 -6.76 -13.22 -2.23
C GLN A 91 -6.08 -11.90 -1.86
N PHE A 92 -4.78 -11.78 -2.11
CA PHE A 92 -3.97 -10.59 -1.86
C PHE A 92 -3.76 -9.74 -3.13
N ALA A 93 -4.47 -10.05 -4.23
CA ALA A 93 -4.28 -9.44 -5.55
C ALA A 93 -4.39 -7.91 -5.55
N SER A 94 -5.30 -7.35 -4.76
CA SER A 94 -5.54 -5.90 -4.67
C SER A 94 -4.39 -5.12 -4.04
N GLN A 95 -3.49 -5.80 -3.33
CA GLN A 95 -2.45 -5.13 -2.54
C GLN A 95 -1.28 -4.66 -3.38
N LEU A 96 -0.97 -5.37 -4.48
CA LEU A 96 0.05 -4.93 -5.43
C LEU A 96 -0.34 -3.61 -6.12
N PRO A 97 -1.55 -3.48 -6.71
CA PRO A 97 -2.04 -2.20 -7.21
C PRO A 97 -2.10 -1.10 -6.15
N ALA A 98 -2.65 -1.39 -4.97
CA ALA A 98 -2.75 -0.40 -3.88
C ALA A 98 -1.38 0.14 -3.45
N PHE A 99 -0.36 -0.72 -3.38
CA PHE A 99 1.00 -0.30 -3.06
C PHE A 99 1.61 0.59 -4.16
N ILE A 100 1.40 0.24 -5.43
CA ILE A 100 1.88 1.02 -6.57
C ILE A 100 1.20 2.40 -6.62
N GLU A 101 -0.13 2.45 -6.50
CA GLU A 101 -0.89 3.71 -6.46
C GLU A 101 -0.45 4.61 -5.28
N ALA A 102 -0.21 4.00 -4.11
CA ALA A 102 0.31 4.73 -2.96
C ALA A 102 1.71 5.32 -3.22
N ALA A 103 2.55 4.65 -4.00
CA ALA A 103 3.85 5.15 -4.41
C ALA A 103 3.73 6.25 -5.48
N GLU A 104 2.87 6.08 -6.47
CA GLU A 104 2.63 7.08 -7.52
C GLU A 104 2.12 8.41 -6.96
N SER A 105 1.17 8.36 -6.02
CA SER A 105 0.65 9.56 -5.33
C SER A 105 1.71 10.34 -4.52
N ARG A 106 2.88 9.74 -4.26
CA ARG A 106 4.01 10.33 -3.54
C ARG A 106 5.25 10.53 -4.42
N THR A 107 5.11 10.29 -5.71
CA THR A 107 6.18 10.48 -6.68
C THR A 107 6.27 11.95 -7.09
N LEU A 108 7.45 12.54 -6.97
CA LEU A 108 7.70 13.92 -7.41
C LEU A 108 7.84 13.98 -8.94
N PRO A 109 7.32 15.04 -9.62
CA PRO A 109 7.57 15.26 -11.03
C PRO A 109 9.06 15.53 -11.35
N PRO A 110 9.55 15.20 -12.57
CA PRO A 110 8.83 14.53 -13.65
C PRO A 110 8.85 13.00 -13.49
N HIS A 111 7.69 12.36 -13.59
CA HIS A 111 7.57 10.90 -13.70
C HIS A 111 6.88 10.53 -15.00
N LYS A 112 7.21 9.36 -15.55
CA LYS A 112 6.52 8.85 -16.73
C LYS A 112 5.11 8.41 -16.31
N PRO A 113 4.07 8.77 -17.09
CA PRO A 113 2.73 8.25 -16.82
C PRO A 113 2.73 6.74 -17.03
N ALA A 114 1.99 6.02 -16.17
CA ALA A 114 1.74 4.60 -16.32
C ALA A 114 1.15 4.30 -17.71
N ILE A 115 1.66 3.27 -18.38
CA ILE A 115 1.15 2.80 -19.67
C ILE A 115 -0.01 1.83 -19.42
N GLN A 116 0.11 0.97 -18.39
CA GLN A 116 -0.90 0.01 -17.99
C GLN A 116 -1.28 0.20 -16.51
N ALA A 117 -2.58 0.19 -16.22
CA ALA A 117 -3.07 0.19 -14.84
C ALA A 117 -2.68 -1.12 -14.13
N PRO A 118 -2.08 -1.08 -12.92
CA PRO A 118 -1.73 -2.28 -12.15
C PRO A 118 -2.90 -3.24 -11.92
N GLU A 119 -4.09 -2.72 -11.70
CA GLU A 119 -5.30 -3.51 -11.50
C GLU A 119 -5.64 -4.33 -12.74
N ALA A 120 -5.46 -3.73 -13.92
CA ALA A 120 -5.70 -4.41 -15.19
C ALA A 120 -4.67 -5.53 -15.41
N PHE A 121 -3.40 -5.31 -15.05
CA PHE A 121 -2.37 -6.35 -15.09
C PHE A 121 -2.72 -7.54 -14.21
N VAL A 122 -3.09 -7.31 -12.95
CA VAL A 122 -3.43 -8.38 -12.01
C VAL A 122 -4.69 -9.13 -12.44
N ALA A 123 -5.73 -8.41 -12.89
CA ALA A 123 -6.96 -9.02 -13.38
C ALA A 123 -6.75 -9.83 -14.67
N ASP A 124 -5.88 -9.37 -15.57
CA ASP A 124 -5.53 -10.12 -16.78
C ASP A 124 -4.72 -11.37 -16.45
N ALA A 125 -3.79 -11.29 -15.48
CA ALA A 125 -3.04 -12.45 -15.00
C ALA A 125 -3.97 -13.49 -14.35
N GLU A 126 -4.87 -13.06 -13.46
CA GLU A 126 -5.85 -13.95 -12.82
C GLU A 126 -6.73 -14.67 -13.85
N ARG A 127 -7.32 -13.92 -14.78
CA ARG A 127 -8.18 -14.47 -15.83
C ARG A 127 -7.45 -15.48 -16.71
N SER A 128 -6.24 -15.14 -17.13
CA SER A 128 -5.45 -15.98 -18.02
C SER A 128 -5.00 -17.26 -17.31
N LEU A 129 -4.57 -17.17 -16.05
CA LEU A 129 -4.18 -18.35 -15.27
C LEU A 129 -5.38 -19.24 -14.90
N ALA A 130 -6.55 -18.66 -14.65
CA ALA A 130 -7.77 -19.42 -14.50
C ALA A 130 -8.12 -20.19 -15.78
N ALA A 131 -7.90 -19.59 -16.96
CA ALA A 131 -8.10 -20.27 -18.25
C ALA A 131 -7.13 -21.46 -18.42
N VAL A 132 -5.85 -21.28 -18.08
CA VAL A 132 -4.83 -22.36 -18.07
C VAL A 132 -5.24 -23.52 -17.14
N GLY A 133 -5.90 -23.24 -16.02
CA GLY A 133 -6.39 -24.26 -15.09
C GLY A 133 -7.67 -24.98 -15.51
N SER A 134 -8.40 -24.46 -16.51
CA SER A 134 -9.79 -24.84 -16.77
C SER A 134 -10.00 -26.04 -17.71
N HIS A 135 -8.96 -26.46 -18.44
CA HIS A 135 -9.07 -27.54 -19.42
C HIS A 135 -8.42 -28.84 -18.96
N ALA A 136 -8.99 -29.97 -19.40
CA ALA A 136 -8.44 -31.29 -19.18
C ALA A 136 -7.24 -31.56 -20.11
N GLY A 137 -6.31 -32.41 -19.67
CA GLY A 137 -5.11 -32.79 -20.44
C GLY A 137 -3.90 -31.91 -20.16
N ALA A 138 -2.74 -32.24 -20.73
CA ALA A 138 -1.49 -31.51 -20.48
C ALA A 138 -1.54 -30.05 -20.96
N LEU A 139 -0.69 -29.19 -20.40
CA LEU A 139 -0.54 -27.81 -20.87
C LEU A 139 -0.14 -27.79 -22.35
N THR A 140 -0.83 -26.98 -23.13
CA THR A 140 -0.50 -26.69 -24.52
C THR A 140 0.80 -25.89 -24.59
N GLU A 141 1.45 -25.91 -25.74
CA GLU A 141 2.71 -25.17 -25.92
C GLU A 141 2.54 -23.66 -25.68
N LYS A 142 1.38 -23.09 -26.05
CA LYS A 142 1.04 -21.69 -25.79
C LYS A 142 0.91 -21.40 -24.30
N GLU A 143 0.23 -22.28 -23.55
CA GLU A 143 0.08 -22.12 -22.10
C GLU A 143 1.42 -22.26 -21.39
N LYS A 144 2.28 -23.17 -21.83
CA LYS A 144 3.64 -23.29 -21.28
C LYS A 144 4.45 -22.03 -21.49
N GLN A 145 4.42 -21.45 -22.70
CA GLN A 145 5.09 -20.19 -23.00
C GLN A 145 4.54 -19.04 -22.15
N TYR A 146 3.21 -18.98 -21.98
CA TYR A 146 2.56 -17.98 -21.15
C TYR A 146 2.96 -18.13 -19.67
N VAL A 147 2.89 -19.34 -19.10
CA VAL A 147 3.28 -19.61 -17.71
C VAL A 147 4.75 -19.29 -17.48
N ALA A 148 5.63 -19.61 -18.44
CA ALA A 148 7.05 -19.27 -18.36
C ALA A 148 7.28 -17.74 -18.37
N ALA A 149 6.62 -17.02 -19.29
CA ALA A 149 6.71 -15.56 -19.36
C ALA A 149 6.17 -14.90 -18.07
N MET A 150 5.03 -15.37 -17.56
CA MET A 150 4.43 -14.84 -16.35
C MET A 150 5.27 -15.17 -15.10
N SER A 151 5.88 -16.37 -15.05
CA SER A 151 6.80 -16.75 -13.98
C SER A 151 7.99 -15.81 -13.92
N GLU A 152 8.58 -15.48 -15.07
CA GLU A 152 9.70 -14.54 -15.14
C GLU A 152 9.29 -13.12 -14.70
N GLN A 153 8.12 -12.64 -15.12
CA GLN A 153 7.60 -11.34 -14.68
C GLN A 153 7.40 -11.29 -13.17
N TYR A 154 6.74 -12.30 -12.60
CA TYR A 154 6.50 -12.35 -11.15
C TYR A 154 7.80 -12.53 -10.35
N LYS A 155 8.83 -13.19 -10.91
CA LYS A 155 10.18 -13.22 -10.31
C LYS A 155 10.82 -11.84 -10.26
N GLN A 156 10.72 -11.06 -11.33
CA GLN A 156 11.24 -9.69 -11.36
C GLN A 156 10.51 -8.79 -10.37
N LEU A 157 9.18 -8.87 -10.30
CA LEU A 157 8.38 -8.18 -9.28
C LEU A 157 8.81 -8.61 -7.86
N SER A 158 9.05 -9.91 -7.65
CA SER A 158 9.46 -10.44 -6.35
C SER A 158 10.83 -9.90 -5.93
N ALA A 159 11.79 -9.86 -6.85
CA ALA A 159 13.13 -9.33 -6.62
C ALA A 159 13.11 -7.84 -6.27
N ILE A 160 12.19 -7.06 -6.86
CA ILE A 160 12.00 -5.64 -6.53
C ILE A 160 11.40 -5.45 -5.13
N LEU A 161 10.47 -6.33 -4.72
CA LEU A 161 9.83 -6.31 -3.40
C LEU A 161 10.66 -6.98 -2.29
N GLU A 162 11.68 -7.77 -2.63
CA GLU A 162 12.57 -8.44 -1.67
C GLU A 162 13.12 -7.49 -0.59
N PRO A 163 13.71 -6.32 -0.93
CA PRO A 163 14.23 -5.39 0.08
C PRO A 163 13.15 -4.69 0.90
N PHE A 164 11.86 -4.82 0.55
CA PHE A 164 10.78 -4.25 1.33
C PHE A 164 10.57 -5.04 2.63
N GLY A 165 10.80 -4.38 3.75
CA GLY A 165 10.77 -4.98 5.10
C GLY A 165 10.53 -3.96 6.20
N LEU A 166 9.62 -3.01 5.97
CA LEU A 166 9.23 -2.03 6.98
C LEU A 166 8.35 -2.70 8.05
N ASP A 167 8.59 -2.40 9.33
CA ASP A 167 7.77 -2.92 10.43
C ASP A 167 6.56 -2.00 10.66
N PRO A 168 5.31 -2.47 10.45
CA PRO A 168 4.11 -1.67 10.69
C PRO A 168 3.90 -1.35 12.17
N LYS A 169 4.55 -2.06 13.10
CA LYS A 169 4.41 -1.82 14.55
C LYS A 169 5.29 -0.67 15.05
N ASP A 170 6.31 -0.28 14.29
CA ASP A 170 7.14 0.86 14.63
C ASP A 170 6.44 2.16 14.21
N LYS A 171 6.03 2.93 15.22
CA LYS A 171 5.30 4.20 15.04
C LYS A 171 6.11 5.22 14.23
N MET A 172 7.42 5.29 14.41
CA MET A 172 8.26 6.23 13.68
C MET A 172 8.38 5.82 12.22
N VAL A 173 8.53 4.51 11.96
CA VAL A 173 8.55 3.97 10.59
C VAL A 173 7.23 4.29 9.89
N ALA A 174 6.08 3.92 10.47
CA ALA A 174 4.77 4.21 9.89
C ALA A 174 4.58 5.71 9.59
N MET A 175 4.88 6.59 10.54
CA MET A 175 4.77 8.04 10.30
C MET A 175 5.72 8.54 9.21
N SER A 176 6.93 7.98 9.11
CA SER A 176 7.91 8.37 8.09
C SER A 176 7.53 7.86 6.70
N THR A 177 6.91 6.68 6.58
CA THR A 177 6.44 6.10 5.33
C THR A 177 5.49 7.03 4.60
N GLN A 178 4.62 7.74 5.32
CA GLN A 178 3.70 8.73 4.72
C GLN A 178 4.44 9.82 3.95
N SER A 179 5.66 10.17 4.37
CA SER A 179 6.47 11.21 3.73
C SER A 179 7.19 10.75 2.46
N GLY A 180 7.04 9.47 2.08
CA GLY A 180 7.76 8.85 0.97
C GLY A 180 9.07 8.18 1.42
N GLY A 181 9.97 7.94 0.48
CA GLY A 181 11.27 7.30 0.73
C GLY A 181 11.60 6.22 -0.29
N SER A 182 12.51 5.31 0.06
CA SER A 182 12.97 4.23 -0.82
C SER A 182 11.83 3.30 -1.28
N TRP A 183 10.77 3.16 -0.50
CA TRP A 183 9.60 2.36 -0.88
C TRP A 183 8.84 2.95 -2.08
N VAL A 184 8.91 4.26 -2.29
CA VAL A 184 8.30 4.92 -3.46
C VAL A 184 9.03 4.49 -4.74
N GLU A 185 10.36 4.39 -4.69
CA GLU A 185 11.17 3.89 -5.81
C GLU A 185 10.87 2.41 -6.12
N ILE A 186 10.56 1.61 -5.10
CA ILE A 186 10.10 0.22 -5.27
C ILE A 186 8.79 0.21 -6.07
N GLY A 187 7.79 1.00 -5.66
CA GLY A 187 6.51 1.11 -6.37
C GLY A 187 6.67 1.54 -7.84
N GLN A 188 7.55 2.52 -8.10
CA GLN A 188 7.88 2.94 -9.47
C GLN A 188 8.52 1.84 -10.31
N LYS A 189 9.45 1.06 -9.74
CA LYS A 189 10.07 -0.07 -10.44
C LYS A 189 9.07 -1.17 -10.73
N LEU A 190 8.12 -1.43 -9.81
CA LEU A 190 7.02 -2.38 -10.06
C LEU A 190 6.15 -1.91 -11.22
N GLN A 191 5.77 -0.64 -11.25
CA GLN A 191 5.01 -0.06 -12.37
C GLN A 191 5.77 -0.22 -13.71
N GLN A 192 7.09 -0.01 -13.72
CA GLN A 192 7.89 -0.19 -14.94
C GLN A 192 7.87 -1.63 -15.46
N ILE A 193 7.92 -2.63 -14.58
CA ILE A 193 7.79 -4.04 -14.98
C ILE A 193 6.40 -4.32 -15.55
N ILE A 194 5.35 -3.76 -14.93
CA ILE A 194 3.97 -3.87 -15.42
C ILE A 194 3.83 -3.22 -16.79
N ASP A 195 4.39 -2.03 -17.00
CA ASP A 195 4.33 -1.33 -18.29
C ASP A 195 5.08 -2.06 -19.41
N LEU A 196 6.11 -2.84 -19.07
CA LEU A 196 6.86 -3.69 -19.99
C LEU A 196 6.18 -5.06 -20.20
N SER A 197 5.11 -5.35 -19.47
CA SER A 197 4.39 -6.62 -19.58
C SER A 197 3.68 -6.75 -20.93
N SER A 198 4.05 -7.77 -21.70
CA SER A 198 3.40 -8.11 -22.96
C SER A 198 2.72 -9.49 -22.93
N ALA A 199 2.71 -10.18 -21.78
CA ALA A 199 2.20 -11.54 -21.69
C ALA A 199 0.67 -11.55 -21.78
N LYS A 200 0.15 -11.95 -22.95
CA LYS A 200 -1.27 -12.22 -23.19
C LYS A 200 -1.41 -13.65 -23.69
N LEU A 201 -2.38 -14.38 -23.14
CA LEU A 201 -2.74 -15.73 -23.58
C LEU A 201 -3.46 -15.69 -24.93
#